data_AF-A0A946Y0M4-F1
#
_entry.id   AF-A0A946Y0M4-F1
#
_cell.length_a   1.000
_cell.length_b   1.000
_cell.length_c   1.000
_cell.angle_alpha   90.00
_cell.angle_beta   90.00
_cell.angle_gamma   90.00
#
_symmetry.space_group_name_H-M   'P 1'
#
loop_
_entity.id
_entity.type
_entity.pdbx_description
1 polymer ?
#
loop_
_entity_poly.entity_id
_entity_poly.type
_entity_poly.pdbx_seq_one_letter_code
_entity_poly.pdbx_strand_id
1 'polypeptide(L)'
;MFAPIDSDVTVEYKRTSATIEVALEYRDTLEDLALIEQQASEMLAELITASMKASDINLGGLARSISYAGAEIEYPQTGSLTVGVTAIIAIRYSFKSDDPYTQ
;
A
#
# COMPACT_ATOMS: atom_id res chain seq x y z
N MET A 1 -2.45 -4.33 -15.37
CA MET A 1 -1.01 -4.20 -15.67
C MET A 1 -0.40 -3.59 -14.42
N PHE A 2 0.30 -4.37 -13.59
CA PHE A 2 0.80 -3.86 -12.31
C PHE A 2 1.86 -2.78 -12.53
N ALA A 3 1.70 -1.62 -11.90
CA ALA A 3 2.72 -0.58 -11.91
C ALA A 3 4.03 -1.11 -11.29
N PRO A 4 5.20 -0.68 -11.76
CA PRO A 4 6.46 -1.02 -11.09
C PRO A 4 6.42 -0.48 -9.66
N ILE A 5 6.80 -1.33 -8.69
CA ILE A 5 7.03 -0.91 -7.30
C ILE A 5 8.19 0.09 -7.34
N ASP A 6 7.92 1.37 -7.09
CA ASP A 6 8.98 2.38 -7.01
C ASP A 6 9.65 2.27 -5.64
N SER A 7 10.87 1.74 -5.62
CA SER A 7 11.64 1.60 -4.38
C SER A 7 12.69 2.70 -4.31
N ASP A 8 12.48 3.66 -3.42
CA ASP A 8 13.48 4.70 -3.13
C ASP A 8 14.39 4.26 -1.97
N VAL A 9 15.71 4.35 -2.18
CA VAL A 9 16.73 4.03 -1.18
C VAL A 9 17.57 5.27 -0.94
N THR A 10 17.50 5.78 0.28
CA THR A 10 18.34 6.90 0.72
C THR A 10 19.41 6.42 1.69
N VAL A 11 20.67 6.76 1.42
CA VAL A 11 21.80 6.45 2.31
C VAL A 11 22.28 7.75 2.96
N GLU A 12 22.22 7.81 4.28
CA GLU A 12 22.79 8.86 5.12
C GLU A 12 23.95 8.27 5.95
N TYR A 13 24.83 9.13 6.49
CA TYR A 13 25.94 8.66 7.34
C TYR A 13 25.42 7.77 8.49
N LYS A 14 25.85 6.50 8.50
CA LYS A 14 25.45 5.43 9.44
C LYS A 14 23.98 4.98 9.38
N ARG A 15 23.23 5.34 8.33
CA ARG A 15 21.81 4.98 8.22
C ARG A 15 21.40 4.75 6.77
N THR A 16 20.79 3.60 6.50
CA THR A 16 20.12 3.32 5.22
C THR A 16 18.61 3.33 5.45
N SER A 17 17.88 4.10 4.66
CA SER A 17 16.42 4.05 4.59
C SER A 17 16.00 3.43 3.26
N ALA A 18 15.00 2.55 3.31
CA ALA A 18 14.37 2.01 2.11
C ALA A 18 12.86 2.23 2.21
N THR A 19 12.23 2.69 1.13
CA THR A 19 10.79 2.75 1.01
C THR A 19 10.35 1.67 0.02
N ILE A 20 9.38 0.86 0.42
CA ILE A 20 8.76 -0.17 -0.43
C ILE A 20 7.28 0.17 -0.55
N GLU A 21 6.79 0.20 -1.77
CA GLU A 21 5.36 0.27 -2.04
C GLU A 21 4.75 -1.14 -2.10
N VAL A 22 3.66 -1.32 -1.37
CA VAL A 22 2.90 -2.57 -1.33
C VAL A 22 1.50 -2.29 -1.86
N ALA A 23 1.10 -3.02 -2.90
CA ALA A 23 -0.26 -3.00 -3.42
C ALA A 23 -1.13 -3.98 -2.64
N LEU A 24 -2.22 -3.49 -2.06
CA LEU A 24 -3.24 -4.26 -1.35
C LEU A 24 -4.50 -4.29 -2.18
N GLU A 25 -4.91 -5.46 -2.60
CA GLU A 25 -6.03 -5.66 -3.51
C GLU A 25 -7.24 -6.25 -2.77
N TYR A 26 -8.40 -5.64 -2.98
CA TYR A 26 -9.69 -6.12 -2.51
C TYR A 26 -10.64 -6.24 -3.70
N ARG A 27 -11.12 -7.45 -3.97
CA ARG A 27 -12.15 -7.71 -4.97
C ARG A 27 -13.44 -8.16 -4.29
N ASP A 28 -14.55 -7.63 -4.77
CA ASP A 28 -15.87 -8.04 -4.33
C ASP A 28 -16.87 -8.05 -5.50
N THR A 29 -17.98 -8.76 -5.33
CA THR A 29 -19.07 -8.82 -6.31
C THR A 29 -20.10 -7.75 -5.98
N LEU A 30 -20.48 -6.97 -6.99
CA LEU A 30 -21.53 -5.96 -6.89
C LEU A 30 -22.90 -6.62 -6.80
N GLU A 31 -23.74 -6.12 -5.90
CA GLU A 31 -25.16 -6.46 -5.86
C GLU A 31 -25.94 -5.75 -6.98
N ASP A 32 -25.55 -4.51 -7.30
CA ASP A 32 -26.13 -3.68 -8.36
C ASP A 32 -25.04 -2.77 -8.96
N LEU A 33 -24.99 -2.70 -10.30
CA LEU A 33 -24.09 -1.79 -11.02
C LEU A 33 -24.35 -0.31 -10.71
N ALA A 34 -25.56 0.05 -10.31
CA ALA A 34 -25.89 1.42 -9.91
C ALA A 34 -25.16 1.86 -8.63
N LEU A 35 -24.70 0.91 -7.80
CA LEU A 35 -24.06 1.17 -6.51
C LEU A 35 -22.52 1.10 -6.58
N ILE A 36 -21.96 0.92 -7.77
CA ILE A 36 -20.54 0.66 -7.97
C ILE A 36 -19.60 1.68 -7.33
N GLU A 37 -19.88 2.97 -7.50
CA GLU A 37 -19.03 4.05 -6.94
C GLU A 37 -19.08 4.05 -5.41
N GLN A 38 -20.26 3.76 -4.84
CA GLN A 38 -20.43 3.69 -3.40
C GLN A 38 -19.67 2.48 -2.83
N GLN A 39 -19.90 1.29 -3.38
CA GLN A 39 -19.24 0.07 -2.89
C GLN A 39 -17.72 0.14 -3.07
N ALA A 40 -17.21 0.63 -4.20
CA ALA A 40 -15.78 0.82 -4.41
C ALA A 40 -15.17 1.82 -3.40
N SER A 41 -15.88 2.90 -3.09
CA SER A 41 -15.44 3.88 -2.09
C SER A 41 -15.41 3.29 -0.68
N GLU A 42 -16.40 2.48 -0.32
CA GLU A 42 -16.46 1.77 0.97
C GLU A 42 -15.33 0.75 1.09
N MET A 43 -15.09 -0.05 0.05
CA MET A 43 -13.96 -0.99 -0.02
C MET A 43 -12.60 -0.29 0.11
N LEU A 44 -12.42 0.87 -0.53
CA LEU A 44 -11.18 1.65 -0.41
C LEU A 44 -11.00 2.19 1.01
N ALA A 45 -12.07 2.72 1.60
CA ALA A 45 -12.04 3.23 2.97
C ALA A 45 -11.71 2.11 3.96
N GLU A 46 -12.24 0.91 3.76
CA GLU A 46 -11.92 -0.27 4.55
C GLU A 46 -10.45 -0.66 4.43
N LEU A 47 -9.92 -0.77 3.21
CA LEU A 47 -8.50 -1.08 2.97
C LEU A 47 -7.57 -0.08 3.63
N ILE A 48 -7.81 1.22 3.45
CA ILE A 48 -7.01 2.29 4.07
C ILE A 48 -7.11 2.21 5.59
N THR A 49 -8.32 2.03 6.13
CA THR A 49 -8.54 1.97 7.57
C THR A 49 -7.84 0.76 8.19
N ALA A 50 -7.96 -0.42 7.59
CA ALA A 50 -7.28 -1.63 8.05
C ALA A 50 -5.75 -1.45 8.02
N SER A 51 -5.22 -0.84 6.96
CA SER A 51 -3.79 -0.61 6.80
C SER A 51 -3.23 0.41 7.78
N MET A 52 -3.97 1.48 8.07
CA MET A 52 -3.50 2.60 8.89
C MET A 52 -3.85 2.49 10.37
N LYS A 53 -4.94 1.79 10.72
CA LYS A 53 -5.36 1.56 12.12
C LYS A 53 -4.90 0.22 12.68
N ALA A 54 -4.08 -0.53 11.93
CA ALA A 54 -3.41 -1.70 12.48
C ALA A 54 -2.71 -1.31 13.80
N SER A 55 -2.92 -2.11 14.85
CA SER A 55 -2.34 -1.86 16.18
C SER A 55 -0.80 -1.80 16.16
N ASP A 56 -0.19 -2.20 15.05
CA ASP A 56 1.23 -2.25 14.82
C ASP A 56 1.61 -1.57 13.51
N ILE A 57 1.48 -0.24 13.48
CA ILE A 57 1.92 0.62 12.36
C ILE A 57 3.44 0.56 12.10
N ASN A 58 4.20 -0.11 12.97
CA ASN A 58 5.64 -0.27 12.87
C ASN A 58 6.05 -1.70 12.53
N LEU A 59 5.11 -2.61 12.23
CA LEU A 59 5.38 -4.03 11.92
C LEU A 59 6.38 -4.67 12.91
N GLY A 60 6.15 -4.53 14.21
CA GLY A 60 7.00 -5.07 15.27
C GLY A 60 8.29 -4.27 15.47
N GLY A 61 8.32 -3.01 15.01
CA GLY A 61 9.51 -2.17 14.99
C GLY A 61 10.38 -2.32 13.74
N LEU A 62 9.94 -3.13 12.76
CA LEU A 62 10.62 -3.28 11.47
C LEU A 62 10.41 -2.06 10.57
N ALA A 63 9.18 -1.53 10.55
CA ALA A 63 8.82 -0.34 9.81
C ALA A 63 8.94 0.89 10.71
N ARG A 64 9.39 2.00 10.12
CA ARG A 64 9.47 3.31 10.75
C ARG A 64 8.21 4.14 10.53
N SER A 65 7.57 3.94 9.38
CA SER A 65 6.30 4.57 9.04
C SER A 65 5.61 3.78 7.94
N ILE A 66 4.29 3.78 8.00
CA ILE A 66 3.40 3.31 6.96
C ILE A 66 2.55 4.51 6.51
N SER A 67 2.48 4.76 5.22
CA SER A 67 1.71 5.86 4.64
C SER A 67 0.97 5.43 3.39
N TYR A 68 -0.22 5.97 3.18
CA TYR A 68 -0.96 5.83 1.94
C TYR A 68 -0.24 6.56 0.79
N ALA A 69 -0.05 5.87 -0.33
CA ALA A 69 0.65 6.40 -1.51
C ALA A 69 -0.29 6.59 -2.70
N GLY A 70 -1.36 5.80 -2.81
CA GLY A 70 -2.33 5.93 -3.91
C GLY A 70 -3.35 4.81 -3.91
N ALA A 71 -4.28 4.84 -4.88
CA ALA A 71 -5.23 3.77 -5.10
C ALA A 71 -5.68 3.72 -6.56
N GLU A 72 -6.20 2.56 -6.95
CA GLU A 72 -6.80 2.28 -8.25
C GLU A 72 -8.12 1.52 -8.05
N ILE A 73 -9.13 1.85 -8.85
CA ILE A 73 -10.42 1.15 -8.88
C ILE A 73 -10.55 0.45 -10.23
N GLU A 74 -10.66 -0.88 -10.19
CA GLU A 74 -10.97 -1.71 -11.35
C GLU A 74 -12.49 -1.89 -11.46
N TYR A 75 -13.10 -1.15 -12.39
CA TYR A 75 -14.53 -1.29 -12.70
C TYR A 75 -14.79 -2.62 -13.45
N PRO A 76 -15.95 -3.27 -13.23
CA PRO A 76 -16.33 -4.50 -13.89
C PRO A 76 -16.34 -4.35 -15.41
N GLN A 77 -15.81 -5.37 -16.08
CA GLN A 77 -15.91 -5.50 -17.53
C GLN A 77 -17.29 -6.04 -17.92
N THR A 78 -17.67 -5.86 -19.19
CA THR A 78 -18.94 -6.38 -19.71
C THR A 78 -19.10 -7.88 -19.42
N GLY A 79 -20.17 -8.24 -18.70
CA GLY A 79 -20.44 -9.62 -18.29
C GLY A 79 -19.85 -10.03 -16.93
N SER A 80 -19.17 -9.12 -16.23
CA SER A 80 -18.71 -9.28 -14.85
C SER A 80 -19.44 -8.31 -13.93
N LEU A 81 -19.65 -8.74 -12.68
CA LEU A 81 -20.10 -7.87 -11.58
C LEU A 81 -19.00 -7.67 -10.54
N THR A 82 -17.76 -8.07 -10.82
CA THR A 82 -16.66 -7.91 -9.87
C THR A 82 -16.06 -6.52 -9.99
N VAL A 83 -16.04 -5.79 -8.86
CA VAL A 83 -15.28 -4.56 -8.70
C VAL A 83 -14.00 -4.87 -7.92
N GLY A 84 -12.89 -4.26 -8.33
CA GLY A 84 -11.61 -4.36 -7.65
C GLY A 84 -11.20 -2.99 -7.12
N VAL A 85 -10.59 -2.96 -5.94
CA VAL A 85 -9.95 -1.78 -5.38
C VAL A 85 -8.55 -2.17 -4.96
N THR A 86 -7.57 -1.39 -5.40
CA THR A 86 -6.18 -1.53 -5.00
C THR A 86 -5.77 -0.29 -4.22
N ALA A 87 -5.25 -0.46 -3.01
CA ALA A 87 -4.60 0.60 -2.24
C ALA A 87 -3.08 0.38 -2.26
N ILE A 88 -2.31 1.42 -2.55
CA ILE A 88 -0.85 1.41 -2.52
C ILE A 88 -0.40 2.03 -1.21
N ILE A 89 0.38 1.27 -0.45
CA ILE A 89 0.91 1.65 0.86
C ILE A 89 2.42 1.71 0.77
N ALA A 90 3.01 2.86 1.08
CA ALA A 90 4.44 3.02 1.22
C ALA A 90 4.89 2.68 2.65
N ILE A 91 5.82 1.75 2.77
CA ILE A 91 6.40 1.30 4.03
C ILE A 91 7.88 1.70 4.05
N ARG A 92 8.25 2.53 5.01
CA ARG A 92 9.62 2.99 5.18
C ARG A 92 10.33 2.17 6.26
N TYR A 93 11.48 1.61 5.90
CA TYR A 93 12.38 0.91 6.79
C TYR A 93 13.61 1.78 7.08
N SER A 94 14.27 1.54 8.23
CA SER A 94 15.57 2.15 8.54
C SER A 94 16.48 1.11 9.16
N PHE A 95 17.65 0.92 8.56
CA PHE A 95 18.67 0.00 9.03
C PHE A 95 19.90 0.83 9.47
N LYS A 96 20.55 0.41 10.56
CA LYS A 96 21.87 0.94 10.88
C LYS A 96 22.82 0.43 9.81
N SER A 97 23.58 1.34 9.21
CA SER A 97 24.68 1.00 8.31
C SER A 97 25.97 1.20 9.10
N ASP A 98 26.90 0.25 9.00
CA ASP A 98 28.25 0.44 9.54
C ASP A 98 28.97 1.56 8.79
N ASP A 99 29.99 2.14 9.41
CA ASP A 99 30.74 3.24 8.80
C ASP A 99 31.49 2.72 7.56
N PRO A 100 31.16 3.20 6.35
CA PRO A 100 31.74 2.70 5.10
C PRO A 100 33.24 3.01 4.98
N TYR A 101 33.77 3.88 5.84
CA TYR A 101 35.20 4.24 5.87
C TYR A 101 36.01 3.41 6.89
N THR A 102 35.39 2.43 7.54
CA THR A 102 36.06 1.57 8.55
C THR A 102 36.05 0.07 8.21
N GLN A 103 35.67 -0.31 6.99
CA GLN A 103 35.86 -1.68 6.49
C GLN A 103 37.29 -1.92 5.99
#